data_AF-A0A954EGT4-F1
#
_entry.id   AF-A0A954EGT4-F1
#
_cell.length_a   1.000
_cell.length_b   1.000
_cell.length_c   1.000
_cell.angle_alpha   90.00
_cell.angle_beta   90.00
_cell.angle_gamma   90.00
#
_symmetry.space_group_name_H-M   'P 1'
#
loop_
_entity.id
_entity.type
_entity.pdbx_description
1 polymer ?
#
loop_
_entity_poly.entity_id
_entity_poly.type
_entity_poly.pdbx_seq_one_letter_code
_entity_poly.pdbx_strand_id
1 'polypeptide(L)'
;GTKMLAARAYLKASYILSDGNESAAAQYRKFAEKAIRLQEGRTIQEIEIEFKQEIAQGDQLIQQIADDEQRWIEEGRNLDEEFAVKYLNLPPMQINKADYIPITYNRVQRTIDRNPQWMLSAVAVLSMILFLLYLHRKINKNSDPQQPQPLR
;
A
#
# COMPACT_ATOMS: atom_id res chain seq x y z
N GLY A 1 -16.03 -18.40 16.52
CA GLY A 1 -14.80 -18.17 15.72
C GLY A 1 -15.02 -17.23 14.55
N THR A 2 -15.79 -17.61 13.53
CA THR A 2 -15.92 -16.83 12.28
C THR A 2 -17.04 -15.78 12.27
N LYS A 3 -18.03 -15.94 13.15
CA LYS A 3 -19.29 -15.20 13.12
C LYS A 3 -19.12 -13.68 13.43
N MET A 4 -18.19 -13.29 14.31
CA MET A 4 -17.96 -11.87 14.65
C MET A 4 -16.85 -11.19 13.84
N LEU A 5 -16.23 -11.89 12.89
CA LEU A 5 -15.10 -11.37 12.11
C LEU A 5 -15.49 -10.12 11.31
N ALA A 6 -16.69 -10.11 10.72
CA ALA A 6 -17.20 -8.96 9.97
C ALA A 6 -17.39 -7.72 10.87
N ALA A 7 -17.96 -7.92 12.07
CA ALA A 7 -18.14 -6.83 13.03
C ALA A 7 -16.80 -6.23 13.49
N ARG A 8 -15.81 -7.08 13.78
CA ARG A 8 -14.45 -6.68 14.16
C ARG A 8 -13.73 -5.98 13.01
N ALA A 9 -13.86 -6.47 11.78
CA ALA A 9 -13.28 -5.83 10.60
C ALA A 9 -13.85 -4.41 10.39
N TYR A 10 -15.18 -4.26 10.51
CA TYR A 10 -15.82 -2.95 10.41
C TYR A 10 -15.46 -2.01 11.57
N LEU A 11 -15.31 -2.52 12.80
CA LEU A 11 -14.77 -1.75 13.92
C LEU A 11 -13.33 -1.30 13.68
N LYS A 12 -12.46 -2.17 13.16
CA LYS A 12 -11.08 -1.79 12.84
C LYS A 12 -11.04 -0.70 11.76
N ALA A 13 -11.87 -0.83 10.73
CA ALA A 13 -11.98 0.16 9.67
C ALA A 13 -12.46 1.52 10.22
N SER A 14 -13.41 1.53 11.16
CA SER A 14 -13.84 2.79 11.78
C SER A 14 -12.73 3.44 12.61
N TYR A 15 -11.90 2.67 13.32
CA TYR A 15 -10.76 3.19 14.07
C TYR A 15 -9.65 3.78 13.19
N ILE A 16 -9.43 3.22 12.00
CA ILE A 16 -8.42 3.74 11.07
C ILE A 16 -8.88 5.06 10.44
N LEU A 17 -10.19 5.21 10.22
CA LEU A 17 -10.77 6.35 9.51
C LEU A 17 -11.25 7.49 10.43
N SER A 18 -11.25 7.28 11.75
CA SER A 18 -11.60 8.33 12.72
C SER A 18 -10.74 9.59 12.57
N ASP A 19 -9.48 9.42 12.17
CA ASP A 19 -8.57 10.53 11.92
C ASP A 19 -8.62 10.91 10.44
N GLY A 20 -9.56 11.81 10.10
CA GLY A 20 -9.62 12.44 8.78
C GLY A 20 -10.83 12.06 7.92
N ASN A 21 -11.67 11.11 8.33
CA ASN A 21 -12.96 10.85 7.66
C ASN A 21 -14.03 10.31 8.62
N GLU A 22 -14.51 11.17 9.52
CA GLU A 22 -15.53 10.84 10.52
C GLU A 22 -16.83 10.28 9.90
N SER A 23 -17.22 10.76 8.72
CA SER A 23 -18.41 10.26 8.01
C SER A 23 -18.25 8.80 7.60
N ALA A 24 -17.10 8.42 7.06
CA ALA A 24 -16.80 7.03 6.73
C ALA A 24 -16.68 6.17 8.01
N ALA A 25 -16.01 6.68 9.05
CA ALA A 25 -15.90 5.99 10.33
C ALA A 25 -17.28 5.65 10.94
N ALA A 26 -18.21 6.61 10.92
CA ALA A 26 -19.57 6.43 11.39
C ALA A 26 -20.36 5.39 10.55
N GLN A 27 -20.14 5.34 9.23
CA GLN A 27 -20.76 4.34 8.37
C GLN A 27 -20.26 2.93 8.67
N TYR A 28 -18.95 2.76 8.85
CA TYR A 28 -18.37 1.47 9.24
C TYR A 28 -18.85 1.01 10.62
N ARG A 29 -19.02 1.94 11.57
CA ARG A 29 -19.63 1.61 12.88
C ARG A 29 -21.06 1.07 12.73
N LYS A 30 -21.88 1.65 11.85
CA LYS A 30 -23.22 1.13 11.52
C LYS A 30 -23.19 -0.24 10.84
N PHE A 31 -22.17 -0.53 10.03
CA PHE A 31 -21.98 -1.87 9.44
C PHE A 31 -21.60 -2.91 10.49
N ALA A 32 -20.77 -2.54 11.48
CA ALA A 32 -20.47 -3.41 12.61
C ALA A 32 -21.75 -3.76 13.40
N GLU A 33 -22.59 -2.76 13.72
CA GLU A 33 -23.87 -2.99 14.39
C GLU A 33 -24.80 -3.90 13.58
N LYS A 34 -24.87 -3.72 12.27
CA LYS A 34 -25.65 -4.59 11.37
C LYS A 34 -25.15 -6.03 11.39
N ALA A 35 -23.83 -6.22 11.35
CA ALA A 35 -23.20 -7.54 11.37
C ALA A 35 -23.50 -8.29 12.68
N ILE A 36 -23.61 -7.56 13.79
CA ILE A 36 -23.92 -8.13 15.12
C ILE A 36 -25.41 -8.44 15.28
N ARG A 37 -26.31 -7.61 14.74
CA ARG A 37 -27.76 -7.88 14.80
C ARG A 37 -28.17 -9.24 14.20
N LEU A 38 -27.33 -9.82 13.34
CA LEU A 38 -27.53 -11.15 12.76
C LEU A 38 -27.05 -12.29 13.69
N GLN A 39 -26.54 -11.97 14.87
CA GLN A 39 -26.08 -12.89 15.91
C GLN A 39 -26.78 -12.57 17.22
N GLU A 40 -27.65 -13.47 17.65
CA GLU A 40 -28.40 -13.33 18.89
C GLU A 40 -27.46 -13.22 20.12
N GLY A 41 -27.84 -12.34 21.05
CA GLY A 41 -27.37 -12.38 22.44
C GLY A 41 -26.14 -11.53 22.79
N ARG A 42 -25.58 -10.72 21.88
CA ARG A 42 -24.49 -9.79 22.22
C ARG A 42 -24.68 -8.39 21.65
N THR A 43 -24.19 -7.41 22.39
CA THR A 43 -24.20 -5.99 22.02
C THR A 43 -22.93 -5.58 21.28
N ILE A 44 -23.00 -4.48 20.52
CA ILE A 44 -21.81 -3.87 19.89
C ILE A 44 -20.78 -3.43 20.94
N GLN A 45 -21.24 -2.99 22.11
CA GLN A 45 -20.37 -2.53 23.19
C GLN A 45 -19.53 -3.68 23.76
N GLU A 46 -20.14 -4.83 24.06
CA GLU A 46 -19.41 -6.01 24.55
C GLU A 46 -18.37 -6.47 23.53
N ILE A 47 -18.74 -6.52 22.25
CA ILE A 47 -17.82 -6.92 21.17
C ILE A 47 -16.70 -5.90 21.00
N GLU A 48 -16.98 -4.60 21.15
CA GLU A 48 -15.97 -3.55 21.06
C GLU A 48 -14.98 -3.62 22.22
N ILE A 49 -15.43 -3.94 23.44
CA ILE A 49 -14.58 -4.14 24.61
C ILE A 49 -13.65 -5.33 24.41
N GLU A 50 -14.20 -6.50 24.06
CA GLU A 50 -13.41 -7.70 23.76
C GLU A 50 -12.41 -7.42 22.64
N PHE A 51 -12.84 -6.75 21.58
CA PHE A 51 -11.96 -6.45 20.45
C PHE A 51 -10.83 -5.49 20.81
N LYS A 52 -11.06 -4.49 21.67
CA LYS A 52 -9.99 -3.61 22.17
C LYS A 52 -8.98 -4.38 23.01
N GLN A 53 -9.42 -5.34 23.81
CA GLN A 53 -8.53 -6.22 24.57
C GLN A 53 -7.69 -7.09 23.63
N GLU A 54 -8.30 -7.66 22.58
CA GLU A 54 -7.58 -8.44 21.57
C GLU A 54 -6.53 -7.60 20.82
N ILE A 55 -6.86 -6.35 20.44
CA ILE A 55 -5.89 -5.43 19.85
C ILE A 55 -4.72 -5.20 20.80
N ALA A 56 -5.00 -4.87 22.07
CA ALA A 56 -3.95 -4.62 23.06
C ALA A 56 -3.06 -5.84 23.29
N GLN A 57 -3.63 -7.04 23.36
CA GLN A 57 -2.88 -8.29 23.45
C GLN A 57 -2.02 -8.53 22.22
N GLY A 58 -2.53 -8.24 21.02
CA GLY A 58 -1.78 -8.33 19.77
C GLY A 58 -0.60 -7.35 19.74
N ASP A 59 -0.81 -6.10 20.15
CA ASP A 59 0.24 -5.09 20.21
C ASP A 59 1.34 -5.49 21.23
N GLN A 60 0.93 -6.01 22.39
CA GLN A 60 1.87 -6.55 23.39
C GLN A 60 2.66 -7.75 22.85
N LEU A 61 2.01 -8.66 22.13
CA LEU A 61 2.67 -9.82 21.53
C LEU A 61 3.69 -9.40 20.47
N ILE A 62 3.36 -8.42 19.62
CA ILE A 62 4.29 -7.88 18.63
C ILE A 62 5.52 -7.29 19.32
N GLN A 63 5.33 -6.52 20.40
CA GLN A 63 6.45 -5.97 21.16
C GLN A 63 7.31 -7.07 21.79
N GLN A 64 6.69 -8.09 22.37
CA GLN A 64 7.42 -9.23 22.95
C GLN A 64 8.25 -9.98 21.91
N ILE A 65 7.69 -10.21 20.72
CA ILE A 65 8.42 -10.82 19.60
C ILE A 65 9.64 -9.96 19.23
N ALA A 66 9.46 -8.65 19.08
CA ALA A 66 10.56 -7.75 18.74
C ALA A 66 11.67 -7.74 19.81
N ASP A 67 11.30 -7.73 21.10
CA ASP A 67 12.26 -7.76 22.21
C ASP A 67 13.02 -9.09 22.26
N ASP A 68 12.34 -10.20 21.97
CA ASP A 68 12.96 -11.52 21.90
C ASP A 68 13.91 -11.66 20.71
N GLU A 69 13.48 -11.21 19.53
CA GLU A 69 14.30 -11.21 18.32
C GLU A 69 15.59 -10.41 18.53
N GLN A 70 15.48 -9.22 19.11
CA GLN A 70 16.63 -8.40 19.45
C GLN A 70 17.58 -9.12 20.42
N ARG A 71 17.06 -9.75 21.47
CA ARG A 71 17.88 -10.52 22.42
C ARG A 71 18.57 -11.71 21.74
N TRP A 72 17.87 -12.42 20.85
CA TRP A 72 18.47 -13.54 20.12
C TRP A 72 19.57 -13.11 19.16
N ILE A 73 19.43 -11.95 18.51
CA ILE A 73 20.50 -11.33 17.71
C ILE A 73 21.73 -11.04 18.58
N GLU A 74 21.53 -10.42 19.75
CA GLU A 74 22.61 -10.06 20.67
C GLU A 74 23.36 -11.29 21.21
N GLU A 75 22.63 -12.39 21.42
CA GLU A 75 23.18 -13.67 21.86
C GLU A 75 23.76 -14.52 20.70
N GLY A 76 23.67 -14.05 19.45
CA GLY A 76 24.16 -14.76 18.27
C GLY A 76 23.38 -16.04 17.92
N ARG A 77 22.11 -16.13 18.35
CA ARG A 77 21.24 -17.29 18.09
C ARG A 77 20.59 -17.21 16.71
N ASN A 78 20.08 -18.35 16.25
CA ASN A 78 19.29 -18.41 15.02
C ASN A 78 17.85 -17.93 15.30
N LEU A 79 17.47 -16.80 14.71
CA LEU A 79 16.15 -16.19 14.92
C LEU A 79 15.02 -17.11 14.47
N ASP A 80 15.15 -17.74 13.30
CA ASP A 80 14.11 -18.59 12.74
C ASP A 80 13.84 -19.81 13.63
N GLU A 81 14.90 -20.42 14.17
CA GLU A 81 14.80 -21.55 15.08
C GLU A 81 14.14 -21.16 16.41
N GLU A 82 14.61 -20.08 17.03
CA GLU A 82 14.09 -19.61 18.32
C GLU A 82 12.65 -19.10 18.20
N PHE A 83 12.32 -18.39 17.11
CA PHE A 83 10.96 -17.98 16.80
C PHE A 83 10.04 -19.19 16.62
N ALA A 84 10.48 -20.21 15.87
CA ALA A 84 9.69 -21.42 15.67
C ALA A 84 9.44 -22.19 16.97
N VAL A 85 10.47 -22.32 17.82
CA VAL A 85 10.38 -22.97 19.13
C VAL A 85 9.43 -22.22 20.07
N LYS A 86 9.53 -20.88 20.12
CA LYS A 86 8.77 -20.08 21.08
C LYS A 86 7.33 -19.80 20.64
N TYR A 87 7.11 -19.54 19.35
CA TYR A 87 5.84 -18.96 18.87
C TYR A 87 5.01 -19.86 17.95
N LEU A 88 5.62 -20.85 17.29
CA LEU A 88 4.91 -21.62 16.27
C LEU A 88 4.39 -22.99 16.74
N ASN A 89 4.68 -23.44 17.97
CA ASN A 89 4.35 -24.81 18.43
C ASN A 89 4.68 -25.88 17.36
N LEU A 90 5.71 -25.64 16.55
CA LEU A 90 6.17 -26.58 15.55
C LEU A 90 7.14 -27.55 16.24
N PRO A 91 7.01 -28.87 16.04
CA PRO A 91 8.10 -29.78 16.42
C PRO A 91 9.37 -29.28 15.71
N PRO A 92 10.55 -29.31 16.37
CA PRO A 92 11.76 -28.73 15.82
C PRO A 92 12.02 -29.32 14.43
N MET A 93 11.94 -28.48 13.41
CA MET A 93 12.29 -28.86 12.05
C MET A 93 13.80 -29.08 12.02
N GLN A 94 14.21 -30.34 11.90
CA GLN A 94 15.60 -30.68 11.62
C GLN A 94 15.93 -30.20 10.21
N ILE A 95 16.44 -28.98 10.09
CA ILE A 95 16.94 -28.47 8.81
C ILE A 95 18.32 -29.07 8.59
N ASN A 96 18.39 -30.10 7.74
CA ASN A 96 19.66 -30.59 7.24
C ASN A 96 20.25 -29.53 6.29
N LYS A 97 21.41 -28.97 6.62
CA LYS A 97 22.10 -27.98 5.78
C LYS A 97 22.40 -28.49 4.36
N ALA A 98 22.42 -29.81 4.15
CA ALA A 98 22.57 -30.42 2.82
C ALA A 98 21.32 -30.30 1.94
N ASP A 99 20.13 -30.07 2.51
CA ASP A 99 18.87 -29.90 1.78
C ASP A 99 18.63 -28.44 1.34
N TYR A 100 19.58 -27.53 1.65
CA TYR A 100 19.56 -26.16 1.18
C TYR A 100 20.02 -26.11 -0.28
N ILE A 101 19.08 -26.29 -1.21
CA ILE A 101 19.32 -25.91 -2.61
C ILE A 101 19.26 -24.37 -2.65
N PRO A 102 20.37 -23.65 -2.93
CA PRO A 102 20.28 -22.22 -3.11
C PRO A 102 19.33 -21.98 -4.28
N ILE A 103 18.17 -21.37 -4.00
CA ILE A 103 17.30 -20.84 -5.05
C ILE A 103 18.08 -19.75 -5.77
N THR A 104 18.76 -20.13 -6.84
CA THR A 104 19.23 -19.17 -7.83
C THR A 104 17.97 -18.52 -8.37
N TYR A 105 17.68 -17.31 -7.92
CA TYR A 105 16.69 -16.47 -8.54
C TYR A 105 17.16 -16.23 -9.98
N ASN A 106 16.66 -17.04 -10.90
CA ASN A 106 16.53 -16.59 -12.27
C ASN A 106 15.46 -15.51 -12.23
N ARG A 107 15.90 -14.28 -11.88
CA ARG A 107 15.13 -13.07 -12.07
C ARG A 107 14.75 -13.10 -13.53
N VAL A 108 13.49 -13.43 -13.81
CA VAL A 108 12.90 -13.25 -15.12
C VAL A 108 13.01 -11.75 -15.36
N GLN A 109 14.10 -11.34 -16.01
CA GLN A 109 14.18 -10.04 -16.61
C GLN A 109 13.11 -10.10 -17.69
N ARG A 110 11.91 -9.61 -17.38
CA ARG A 110 11.06 -9.08 -18.42
C ARG A 110 11.89 -7.99 -19.05
N THR A 111 12.60 -8.32 -20.12
CA THR A 111 13.01 -7.33 -21.10
C THR A 111 11.70 -6.70 -21.55
N ILE A 112 11.35 -5.57 -20.96
CA ILE A 112 10.38 -4.67 -21.57
C ILE A 112 11.04 -4.33 -22.89
N ASP A 113 10.55 -4.96 -23.96
CA ASP A 113 10.98 -4.67 -25.31
C ASP A 113 10.48 -3.25 -25.63
N ARG A 114 11.20 -2.25 -25.11
CA ARG A 114 10.98 -0.84 -25.39
C ARG A 114 11.44 -0.61 -26.80
N ASN A 115 10.59 -0.94 -27.77
CA ASN A 115 10.82 -0.56 -29.15
C ASN A 115 10.87 0.98 -29.22
N PRO A 116 12.02 1.63 -29.45
CA PRO A 116 12.18 3.08 -29.26
C PRO A 116 11.45 3.92 -30.33
N GLN A 117 10.84 3.28 -31.33
CA GLN A 117 10.15 3.95 -32.43
C GLN A 117 8.96 4.81 -31.97
N TRP A 118 8.23 4.42 -30.92
CA TRP A 118 7.10 5.21 -30.42
C TRP A 118 7.54 6.52 -29.75
N MET A 119 8.76 6.59 -29.21
CA MET A 119 9.30 7.84 -28.65
C MET A 119 9.74 8.81 -29.74
N LEU A 120 10.34 8.29 -30.83
CA LEU A 120 10.74 9.12 -31.98
C LEU A 120 9.51 9.72 -32.68
N SER A 121 8.43 8.96 -32.83
CA SER A 121 7.19 9.49 -33.42
C SER A 121 6.55 10.56 -32.54
N ALA A 122 6.52 10.39 -31.21
CA ALA A 122 6.00 11.39 -30.29
C ALA A 122 6.76 12.73 -30.36
N VAL A 123 8.11 12.68 -30.42
CA VAL A 123 8.94 13.88 -30.54
C VAL A 123 8.72 14.59 -31.89
N ALA A 124 8.59 13.83 -32.98
CA ALA A 124 8.33 14.40 -34.30
C ALA A 124 6.95 15.09 -34.40
N VAL A 125 5.92 14.51 -33.77
CA VAL A 125 4.59 15.15 -33.73
C VAL A 125 4.64 16.44 -32.91
N LEU A 126 5.31 16.43 -31.76
CA LEU A 126 5.41 17.61 -30.90
C LEU A 126 6.19 18.74 -31.58
N SER A 127 7.28 18.43 -32.28
CA SER A 127 8.07 19.42 -33.02
C SER A 127 7.29 20.01 -34.20
N MET A 128 6.49 19.19 -34.90
CA MET A 128 5.61 19.66 -35.98
C MET A 128 4.54 20.62 -35.45
N ILE A 129 3.91 20.32 -34.31
CA ILE A 129 2.93 21.21 -33.68
C ILE A 129 3.56 22.55 -33.30
N LEU A 130 4.74 22.53 -32.67
CA LEU A 130 5.46 23.76 -32.32
C LEU A 130 5.85 24.58 -33.55
N PHE A 131 6.25 23.93 -34.64
CA PHE A 131 6.58 24.59 -35.90
C PHE A 131 5.35 25.23 -36.55
N LEU A 132 4.20 24.56 -36.54
CA LEU A 132 2.94 25.12 -37.03
C LEU A 132 2.50 26.35 -36.21
N LEU A 133 2.63 26.30 -34.88
CA LEU A 133 2.37 27.45 -34.01
C LEU A 133 3.32 28.61 -34.30
N TYR A 134 4.59 28.33 -34.55
CA TYR A 134 5.58 29.33 -34.94
C TYR A 134 5.24 29.99 -36.29
N LEU A 135 4.90 29.20 -37.30
CA LEU A 135 4.49 29.71 -38.61
C LEU A 135 3.23 30.57 -38.50
N HIS A 136 2.23 30.12 -37.74
CA HIS A 136 1.01 30.89 -37.52
C HIS A 136 1.31 32.26 -36.91
N ARG A 137 2.18 32.30 -35.87
CA ARG A 137 2.60 33.56 -35.25
C ARG A 137 3.39 34.47 -36.20
N LYS A 138 4.24 33.90 -37.05
CA LYS A 138 5.05 34.66 -38.02
C LYS A 138 4.19 35.30 -39.11
N ILE A 139 3.22 34.55 -39.65
CA ILE A 139 2.28 35.06 -40.66
C ILE A 139 1.46 36.21 -40.06
N ASN A 140 0.92 36.04 -38.86
CA ASN A 140 0.09 37.06 -38.22
C ASN A 140 0.87 38.36 -37.93
N LYS A 141 2.17 38.28 -37.63
CA LYS A 141 3.04 39.47 -37.47
C LYS A 141 3.34 40.21 -38.77
N ASN A 142 3.32 39.53 -39.91
CA ASN A 142 3.62 40.13 -41.22
C ASN A 142 2.38 40.77 -41.87
N SER A 143 1.21 40.68 -41.24
CA SER A 143 -0.05 41.23 -41.74
C SER A 143 -0.39 42.62 -41.19
N ASP A 144 0.49 43.24 -40.38
CA ASP A 144 0.33 44.64 -39.98
C ASP A 144 0.81 45.57 -41.11
N PRO A 145 -0.08 46.30 -41.80
CA PRO A 145 0.33 47.29 -42.77
C PRO A 145 1.04 48.45 -42.07
N GLN A 146 2.24 48.80 -42.54
CA GLN A 146 2.99 49.96 -42.04
C GLN A 146 2.14 51.22 -42.14
N GLN A 147 1.86 51.85 -40.99
CA GLN A 147 1.29 53.19 -40.94
C GLN A 147 2.34 54.23 -41.33
N PRO A 148 2.04 55.19 -42.22
CA PRO A 148 3.00 56.21 -42.64
C PRO A 148 3.34 57.17 -41.50
N GLN A 149 4.63 57.48 -41.35
CA GLN A 149 5.13 58.43 -40.35
C GLN A 149 4.70 59.87 -40.68
N PRO A 150 4.24 60.67 -39.70
CA PRO A 150 4.01 62.09 -39.92
C PRO A 150 5.33 62.88 -39.93
N LEU A 151 5.47 63.75 -40.92
CA LEU A 151 6.57 64.71 -41.07
C LEU A 151 6.67 65.66 -39.88
N ARG A 152 7.87 65.79 -39.31
CA ARG A 152 8.36 67.04 -38.72
C ARG A 152 9.87 67.06 -38.60
#